data_AF-A0A816EH24-F1
#
_entry.id   AF-A0A816EH24-F1
#
_cell.length_a   1.000
_cell.length_b   1.000
_cell.length_c   1.000
_cell.angle_alpha   90.00
_cell.angle_beta   90.00
_cell.angle_gamma   90.00
#
_symmetry.space_group_name_H-M   'P 1'
#
loop_
_entity.id
_entity.type
_entity.pdbx_description
1 polymer ?
#
loop_
_entity_poly.entity_id
_entity_poly.type
_entity_poly.pdbx_seq_one_letter_code
_entity_poly.pdbx_strand_id
1 'polypeptide(L)'
;MVLCLANSLVSRRGFEPYDQLVRYKWWFRHGYMSSTGNCFGICESTRKALHTFEDRQKQFAQKHNIPLKEIDFLSDKRLVADFPIYCSSDGVADNGVLMRLASVPLFFYRNPEVAVGFSGISGQITHGDKKAVDACRYYGALIVATMNNIDKDKLFNLEIANIAKGSFKNEKGYDGGIRGKGYVVNSLEAALWAFWSTQSFDEGALAAVNLGDDTGTTAAIYGQLAGAYYGYHALPQEWLNCVYSKGFIKCLCKWIAYEGSQLRFDY
;
A
#
# COMPACT_ATOMS: atom_id res chain seq x y z
N MET A 1 -2.35 -8.51 -2.18
CA MET A 1 -2.31 -7.74 -0.91
C MET A 1 -3.15 -6.46 -0.92
N VAL A 2 -3.05 -5.56 -1.92
CA VAL A 2 -3.85 -4.32 -1.94
C VAL A 2 -5.37 -4.56 -1.79
N LEU A 3 -5.89 -5.61 -2.46
CA LEU A 3 -7.30 -6.01 -2.32
C LEU A 3 -7.64 -6.47 -0.90
N CYS A 4 -6.74 -7.20 -0.24
CA CYS A 4 -6.91 -7.63 1.15
C CYS A 4 -7.02 -6.42 2.08
N LEU A 5 -6.16 -5.42 1.89
CA LEU A 5 -6.16 -4.18 2.65
C LEU A 5 -7.43 -3.38 2.41
N ALA A 6 -7.80 -3.16 1.14
CA ALA A 6 -9.06 -2.52 0.76
C ALA A 6 -10.27 -3.18 1.40
N ASN A 7 -10.34 -4.52 1.38
CA ASN A 7 -11.46 -5.24 1.97
C ASN A 7 -11.46 -5.20 3.50
N SER A 8 -10.29 -5.12 4.13
CA SER A 8 -10.18 -4.86 5.57
C SER A 8 -10.82 -3.52 5.92
N LEU A 9 -10.42 -2.46 5.22
CA LEU A 9 -10.93 -1.11 5.42
C LEU A 9 -12.45 -1.03 5.27
N VAL A 10 -12.98 -1.63 4.20
CA VAL A 10 -14.43 -1.66 3.93
C VAL A 10 -15.17 -2.48 4.98
N SER A 11 -14.70 -3.69 5.31
CA SER A 11 -15.41 -4.57 6.24
C SER A 11 -15.38 -4.04 7.68
N ARG A 12 -14.30 -3.37 8.06
CA ARG A 12 -14.13 -2.80 9.41
C ARG A 12 -14.62 -1.36 9.51
N ARG A 13 -14.98 -0.74 8.37
CA ARG A 13 -15.34 0.68 8.26
C ARG A 13 -14.31 1.59 8.93
N GLY A 14 -13.04 1.27 8.74
CA GLY A 14 -11.93 1.88 9.47
C GLY A 14 -10.65 1.08 9.32
N PHE A 15 -9.59 1.52 10.00
CA PHE A 15 -8.29 0.87 9.93
C PHE A 15 -8.06 -0.02 11.14
N GLU A 16 -7.99 -1.33 10.91
CA GLU A 16 -7.74 -2.34 11.95
C GLU A 16 -6.55 -3.21 11.54
N PRO A 17 -5.34 -2.96 12.08
CA PRO A 17 -4.12 -3.66 11.66
C PRO A 17 -4.17 -5.18 11.84
N TYR A 18 -4.93 -5.66 12.83
CA TYR A 18 -5.14 -7.09 13.06
C TYR A 18 -5.88 -7.74 11.88
N ASP A 19 -7.03 -7.20 11.47
CA ASP A 19 -7.80 -7.71 10.33
C ASP A 19 -7.02 -7.57 9.00
N GLN A 20 -6.18 -6.55 8.86
CA GLN A 20 -5.23 -6.47 7.74
C GLN A 20 -4.30 -7.68 7.70
N LEU A 21 -3.67 -8.05 8.83
CA LEU A 21 -2.79 -9.23 8.93
C LEU A 21 -3.55 -10.53 8.72
N VAL A 22 -4.76 -10.66 9.26
CA VAL A 22 -5.65 -11.82 9.04
C VAL A 22 -5.90 -12.03 7.55
N ARG A 23 -6.25 -10.97 6.79
CA ARG A 23 -6.50 -11.10 5.35
C ARG A 23 -5.24 -11.36 4.54
N TYR A 24 -4.10 -10.81 4.96
CA TYR A 24 -2.82 -11.16 4.36
C TYR A 24 -2.47 -12.63 4.61
N LYS A 25 -2.76 -13.16 5.80
CA LYS A 25 -2.64 -14.58 6.11
C LYS A 25 -3.56 -15.43 5.24
N TRP A 26 -4.83 -15.04 5.05
CA TRP A 26 -5.75 -15.77 4.15
C TRP A 26 -5.25 -15.78 2.71
N TRP A 27 -4.69 -14.66 2.23
CA TRP A 27 -4.05 -14.63 0.92
C TRP A 27 -2.87 -15.59 0.87
N PHE A 28 -1.99 -15.52 1.86
CA PHE A 28 -0.80 -16.35 1.95
C PHE A 28 -1.11 -17.86 1.99
N ARG A 29 -2.11 -18.27 2.78
CA ARG A 29 -2.46 -19.68 2.99
C ARG A 29 -3.43 -20.26 1.97
N HIS A 30 -4.34 -19.43 1.46
CA HIS A 30 -5.50 -19.92 0.68
C HIS A 30 -5.71 -19.18 -0.63
N GLY A 31 -4.79 -18.29 -1.03
CA GLY A 31 -4.95 -17.52 -2.27
C GLY A 31 -6.13 -16.54 -2.24
N TYR A 32 -6.63 -16.17 -1.05
CA TYR A 32 -7.69 -15.17 -0.89
C TYR A 32 -7.34 -13.88 -1.65
N MET A 33 -8.25 -13.44 -2.53
CA MET A 33 -8.08 -12.27 -3.41
C MET A 33 -6.88 -12.36 -4.39
N SER A 34 -6.44 -13.58 -4.72
CA SER A 34 -5.46 -13.82 -5.78
C SER A 34 -6.12 -13.87 -7.16
N SER A 35 -5.40 -13.42 -8.18
CA SER A 35 -5.80 -13.57 -9.59
C SER A 35 -5.68 -15.00 -10.10
N THR A 36 -4.88 -15.86 -9.44
CA THR A 36 -4.64 -17.25 -9.86
C THR A 36 -5.30 -18.27 -8.94
N GLY A 37 -6.04 -17.81 -7.92
CA GLY A 37 -6.58 -18.67 -6.87
C GLY A 37 -5.55 -19.18 -5.85
N ASN A 38 -4.26 -18.90 -6.05
CA ASN A 38 -3.17 -19.31 -5.14
C ASN A 38 -2.31 -18.12 -4.72
N CYS A 39 -1.59 -18.21 -3.61
CA CYS A 39 -0.58 -17.21 -3.26
C CYS A 39 0.60 -17.29 -4.24
N PHE A 40 0.99 -16.16 -4.82
CA PHE A 40 2.20 -16.02 -5.62
C PHE A 40 2.77 -14.61 -5.46
N GLY A 41 4.08 -14.45 -5.71
CA GLY A 41 4.75 -13.14 -5.64
C GLY A 41 4.90 -12.55 -4.23
N ILE A 42 4.76 -13.36 -3.17
CA ILE A 42 5.03 -12.92 -1.79
C ILE A 42 6.53 -12.72 -1.56
N CYS A 43 6.94 -11.53 -1.10
CA CYS A 43 8.33 -11.28 -0.72
C CYS A 43 8.69 -11.98 0.59
N GLU A 44 9.97 -12.27 0.78
CA GLU A 44 10.46 -13.00 1.95
C GLU A 44 10.16 -12.27 3.27
N SER A 45 10.28 -10.94 3.29
CA SER A 45 9.98 -10.10 4.45
C SER A 45 8.51 -10.21 4.87
N THR A 46 7.58 -10.11 3.91
CA THR A 46 6.15 -10.30 4.18
C THR A 46 5.87 -11.72 4.66
N ARG A 47 6.47 -12.74 4.04
CA ARG A 47 6.32 -14.14 4.46
C ARG A 47 6.76 -14.35 5.91
N LYS A 48 7.95 -13.85 6.29
CA LYS A 48 8.46 -13.89 7.66
C LYS A 48 7.53 -13.19 8.64
N ALA A 49 7.04 -12.00 8.29
CA ALA A 49 6.10 -11.28 9.14
C ALA A 49 4.79 -12.04 9.36
N LEU A 50 4.25 -12.70 8.33
CA LEU A 50 3.03 -13.50 8.46
C LEU A 50 3.25 -14.78 9.28
N HIS A 51 4.42 -15.40 9.22
CA HIS A 51 4.75 -16.50 10.14
C HIS A 51 4.83 -16.03 11.60
N THR A 52 5.52 -14.91 11.86
CA THR A 52 5.55 -14.27 13.19
C THR A 52 4.13 -13.96 13.69
N PHE A 53 3.26 -13.46 12.81
CA PHE A 53 1.86 -13.20 13.13
C PHE A 53 1.11 -14.47 13.54
N GLU A 54 1.24 -15.56 12.78
CA GLU A 54 0.60 -16.84 13.08
C GLU A 54 1.07 -17.42 14.42
N ASP A 55 2.36 -17.33 14.73
CA ASP A 55 2.89 -17.82 16.00
C ASP A 55 2.40 -16.98 17.19
N ARG A 56 2.30 -15.66 17.01
CA ARG A 56 1.67 -14.76 17.99
C ARG A 56 0.19 -15.05 18.16
N GLN A 57 -0.54 -15.35 17.09
CA GLN A 57 -1.94 -15.78 17.18
C GLN A 57 -2.09 -17.03 18.05
N LYS A 58 -1.22 -18.03 17.90
CA LYS A 58 -1.25 -19.25 18.73
C LYS A 58 -1.02 -18.93 20.21
N GLN A 59 -0.01 -18.12 20.52
CA GLN A 59 0.31 -17.73 21.89
C GLN A 59 -0.80 -16.88 22.53
N PHE A 60 -1.33 -15.92 21.77
CA PHE A 60 -2.43 -15.06 22.20
C PHE A 60 -3.70 -15.87 22.46
N ALA A 61 -4.04 -16.79 21.55
CA ALA A 61 -5.18 -17.68 21.71
C ALA A 61 -5.07 -18.53 22.98
N GLN A 62 -3.89 -19.10 23.25
CA GLN A 62 -3.64 -19.85 24.49
C GLN A 62 -3.78 -18.97 25.74
N LYS A 63 -3.15 -17.78 25.75
CA LYS A 63 -3.19 -16.84 26.88
C LYS A 63 -4.62 -16.41 27.24
N HIS A 64 -5.47 -16.22 26.24
CA HIS A 64 -6.83 -15.71 26.40
C HIS A 64 -7.93 -16.79 26.33
N ASN A 65 -7.56 -18.08 26.28
CA ASN A 65 -8.49 -19.21 26.13
C ASN A 65 -9.42 -19.10 24.92
N ILE A 66 -8.89 -18.63 23.79
CA ILE A 66 -9.64 -18.48 22.53
C ILE A 66 -9.40 -19.73 21.66
N PRO A 67 -10.44 -20.40 21.14
CA PRO A 67 -10.27 -21.47 20.17
C PRO A 67 -9.52 -20.98 18.92
N LEU A 68 -8.50 -21.72 18.45
CA LEU A 68 -7.69 -21.31 17.29
C LEU A 68 -8.53 -21.08 16.01
N LYS A 69 -9.65 -21.79 15.84
CA LYS A 69 -10.57 -21.60 14.71
C LYS A 69 -11.28 -20.24 14.72
N GLU A 70 -11.33 -19.57 15.87
CA GLU A 70 -12.00 -18.28 16.09
C GLU A 70 -11.01 -17.11 16.09
N ILE A 71 -9.70 -17.37 16.14
CA ILE A 71 -8.67 -16.33 16.31
C ILE A 71 -8.67 -15.30 15.18
N ASP A 72 -9.12 -15.65 13.98
CA ASP A 72 -9.20 -14.71 12.85
C ASP A 72 -10.43 -13.79 12.89
N PHE A 73 -11.40 -14.11 13.73
CA PHE A 73 -12.72 -13.48 13.75
C PHE A 73 -12.99 -12.71 15.05
N LEU A 74 -11.94 -12.28 15.74
CA LEU A 74 -12.08 -11.48 16.96
C LEU A 74 -12.86 -10.19 16.67
N SER A 75 -13.92 -9.96 17.45
CA SER A 75 -14.72 -8.74 17.40
C SER A 75 -14.60 -7.88 18.66
N ASP A 76 -14.03 -8.41 19.73
CA ASP A 76 -13.77 -7.66 20.95
C ASP A 76 -12.62 -6.67 20.70
N LYS A 77 -12.95 -5.37 20.70
CA LYS A 77 -12.00 -4.29 20.43
C LYS A 77 -10.85 -4.24 21.43
N ARG A 78 -11.07 -4.62 22.70
CA ARG A 78 -10.02 -4.61 23.73
C ARG A 78 -9.02 -5.73 23.49
N LEU A 79 -9.52 -6.92 23.14
CA LEU A 79 -8.65 -8.05 22.79
C LEU A 79 -7.84 -7.76 21.52
N VAL A 80 -8.50 -7.21 20.49
CA VAL A 80 -7.81 -6.85 19.24
C VAL A 80 -6.74 -5.77 19.49
N ALA A 81 -7.01 -4.80 20.36
CA ALA A 81 -6.05 -3.75 20.71
C ALA A 81 -4.85 -4.26 21.52
N ASP A 82 -5.00 -5.32 22.32
CA ASP A 82 -3.91 -5.96 23.08
C ASP A 82 -3.00 -6.83 22.20
N PHE A 83 -3.44 -7.16 20.98
CA PHE A 83 -2.65 -8.03 20.09
C PHE A 83 -1.36 -7.34 19.62
N PRO A 84 -0.18 -7.99 19.74
CA PRO A 84 1.09 -7.43 19.28
C PRO A 84 1.20 -7.46 17.74
N ILE A 85 0.68 -6.43 17.06
CA ILE A 85 0.56 -6.35 15.59
C ILE A 85 1.89 -6.17 14.83
N TYR A 86 2.96 -5.67 15.47
CA TYR A 86 4.22 -5.37 14.78
C TYR A 86 5.06 -6.64 14.57
N CYS A 87 4.84 -7.33 13.46
CA CYS A 87 5.38 -8.67 13.20
C CYS A 87 6.71 -8.68 12.43
N SER A 88 7.36 -7.53 12.28
CA SER A 88 8.65 -7.36 11.60
C SER A 88 9.66 -6.65 12.50
N SER A 89 10.93 -6.77 12.12
CA SER A 89 12.07 -6.15 12.81
C SER A 89 12.61 -4.92 12.06
N ASP A 90 13.50 -4.19 12.73
CA ASP A 90 14.34 -3.16 12.09
C ASP A 90 15.23 -3.78 11.00
N GLY A 91 15.67 -2.96 10.03
CA GLY A 91 16.44 -3.40 8.85
C GLY A 91 15.62 -4.03 7.72
N VAL A 92 14.32 -4.31 7.93
CA VAL A 92 13.41 -4.81 6.89
C VAL A 92 12.84 -3.62 6.10
N ALA A 93 13.53 -3.25 5.01
CA ALA A 93 13.25 -2.05 4.23
C ALA A 93 13.04 -2.31 2.72
N ASP A 94 12.51 -3.48 2.34
CA ASP A 94 12.16 -3.75 0.95
C ASP A 94 10.85 -3.08 0.50
N ASN A 95 10.67 -3.02 -0.82
CA ASN A 95 9.62 -2.26 -1.50
C ASN A 95 8.21 -2.89 -1.43
N GLY A 96 8.07 -4.12 -0.91
CA GLY A 96 6.79 -4.84 -0.81
C GLY A 96 5.74 -4.11 0.04
N VAL A 97 6.18 -3.14 0.83
CA VAL A 97 5.36 -2.25 1.64
C VAL A 97 4.59 -1.21 0.80
N LEU A 98 5.20 -0.67 -0.27
CA LEU A 98 4.62 0.41 -1.08
C LEU A 98 3.70 -0.09 -2.19
N MET A 99 3.95 -1.28 -2.74
CA MET A 99 3.17 -1.85 -3.85
C MET A 99 1.68 -2.12 -3.52
N ARG A 100 1.29 -1.93 -2.26
CA ARG A 100 -0.05 -2.25 -1.75
C ARG A 100 -0.72 -1.13 -0.97
N LEU A 101 -0.09 0.05 -0.89
CA LEU A 101 -0.45 1.06 0.10
C LEU A 101 -1.77 1.77 -0.19
N ALA A 102 -2.09 2.02 -1.47
CA ALA A 102 -3.07 3.02 -1.91
C ALA A 102 -4.43 2.96 -1.25
N SER A 103 -4.91 1.79 -0.84
CA SER A 103 -6.21 1.65 -0.19
C SER A 103 -6.34 2.51 1.07
N VAL A 104 -5.27 2.65 1.87
CA VAL A 104 -5.29 3.48 3.10
C VAL A 104 -5.44 4.98 2.78
N PRO A 105 -4.53 5.62 2.04
CA PRO A 105 -4.67 7.04 1.75
C PRO A 105 -5.94 7.36 0.94
N LEU A 106 -6.40 6.47 0.05
CA LEU A 106 -7.67 6.65 -0.67
C LEU A 106 -8.90 6.59 0.26
N PHE A 107 -8.87 5.75 1.30
CA PHE A 107 -9.99 5.63 2.25
C PHE A 107 -10.07 6.84 3.17
N PHE A 108 -8.92 7.38 3.60
CA PHE A 108 -8.84 8.45 4.60
C PHE A 108 -8.49 9.83 4.03
N TYR A 109 -8.51 10.03 2.71
CA TYR A 109 -7.95 11.25 2.08
C TYR A 109 -8.53 12.59 2.57
N ARG A 110 -9.75 12.59 3.11
CA ARG A 110 -10.40 13.76 3.71
C ARG A 110 -9.83 14.15 5.08
N ASN A 111 -8.99 13.29 5.66
CA ASN A 111 -8.33 13.46 6.95
C ASN A 111 -6.83 13.18 6.77
N PRO A 112 -6.06 14.14 6.22
CA PRO A 112 -4.69 13.90 5.78
C PRO A 112 -3.76 13.33 6.84
N GLU A 113 -3.83 13.85 8.07
CA GLU A 113 -2.99 13.36 9.18
C GLU A 113 -3.26 11.90 9.51
N VAL A 114 -4.54 11.51 9.57
CA VAL A 114 -4.97 10.13 9.80
C VAL A 114 -4.52 9.22 8.66
N ALA A 115 -4.71 9.64 7.42
CA ALA A 115 -4.30 8.90 6.23
C ALA A 115 -2.78 8.64 6.22
N VAL A 116 -1.97 9.65 6.53
CA VAL A 116 -0.51 9.54 6.61
C VAL A 116 -0.09 8.64 7.78
N GLY A 117 -0.68 8.84 8.97
CA GLY A 117 -0.41 8.02 10.15
C GLY A 117 -0.68 6.53 9.90
N PHE A 118 -1.88 6.21 9.38
CA PHE A 118 -2.27 4.83 9.06
C PHE A 118 -1.48 4.24 7.89
N SER A 119 -1.03 5.05 6.93
CA SER A 119 -0.12 4.58 5.88
C SER A 119 1.18 4.04 6.48
N GLY A 120 1.75 4.75 7.47
CA GLY A 120 2.92 4.29 8.21
C GLY A 120 2.67 2.98 8.96
N ILE A 121 1.58 2.90 9.73
CA ILE A 121 1.26 1.69 10.53
C ILE A 121 1.00 0.48 9.62
N SER A 122 0.24 0.65 8.53
CA SER A 122 -0.05 -0.41 7.55
C SER A 122 1.21 -1.02 6.94
N GLY A 123 2.25 -0.21 6.75
CA GLY A 123 3.55 -0.70 6.36
C GLY A 123 4.30 -1.41 7.49
N GLN A 124 4.37 -0.75 8.65
CA GLN A 124 5.17 -1.16 9.80
C GLN A 124 4.88 -2.57 10.32
N ILE A 125 3.62 -3.02 10.24
CA ILE A 125 3.22 -4.35 10.72
C ILE A 125 3.91 -5.52 10.01
N THR A 126 4.56 -5.28 8.86
CA THR A 126 5.33 -6.29 8.11
C THR A 126 6.72 -5.83 7.64
N HIS A 127 7.03 -4.53 7.73
CA HIS A 127 8.33 -3.96 7.38
C HIS A 127 8.70 -2.95 8.47
N GLY A 128 9.52 -3.41 9.43
CA GLY A 128 9.76 -2.70 10.68
C GLY A 128 10.82 -1.60 10.61
N ASP A 129 11.58 -1.48 9.53
CA ASP A 129 12.58 -0.42 9.37
C ASP A 129 11.90 0.95 9.24
N LYS A 130 12.44 1.93 9.96
CA LYS A 130 11.96 3.32 9.91
C LYS A 130 11.83 3.87 8.49
N LYS A 131 12.72 3.51 7.57
CA LYS A 131 12.69 3.98 6.16
C LYS A 131 11.50 3.44 5.41
N ALA A 132 11.08 2.20 5.66
CA ALA A 132 9.85 1.64 5.09
C ALA A 132 8.61 2.39 5.59
N VAL A 133 8.56 2.67 6.90
CA VAL A 133 7.47 3.42 7.53
C VAL A 133 7.39 4.85 7.00
N ASP A 134 8.52 5.55 6.96
CA ASP A 134 8.59 6.92 6.47
C ASP A 134 8.28 7.01 4.96
N ALA A 135 8.73 6.02 4.16
CA ALA A 135 8.35 5.92 2.75
C ALA A 135 6.84 5.75 2.58
N CYS A 136 6.18 4.92 3.40
CA CYS A 136 4.72 4.79 3.35
C CYS A 136 4.00 6.07 3.75
N ARG A 137 4.48 6.77 4.79
CA ARG A 137 3.92 8.07 5.20
C ARG A 137 4.02 9.10 4.08
N TYR A 138 5.21 9.24 3.49
CA TYR A 138 5.44 10.17 2.41
C TYR A 138 4.61 9.83 1.17
N TYR A 139 4.64 8.57 0.74
CA TYR A 139 3.87 8.12 -0.42
C TYR A 139 2.35 8.24 -0.20
N GLY A 140 1.88 7.95 1.02
CA GLY A 140 0.50 8.21 1.43
C GLY A 140 0.13 9.69 1.34
N ALA A 141 1.01 10.59 1.80
CA ALA A 141 0.79 12.04 1.70
C ALA A 141 0.67 12.51 0.24
N LEU A 142 1.49 11.96 -0.67
CA LEU A 142 1.39 12.26 -2.10
C LEU A 142 0.03 11.84 -2.67
N ILE A 143 -0.45 10.62 -2.36
CA ILE A 143 -1.77 10.17 -2.81
C ILE A 143 -2.87 11.07 -2.23
N VAL A 144 -2.81 11.40 -0.94
CA VAL A 144 -3.79 12.32 -0.31
C VAL A 144 -3.80 13.67 -1.00
N ALA A 145 -2.63 14.24 -1.30
CA ALA A 145 -2.52 15.52 -2.00
C ALA A 145 -3.14 15.45 -3.40
N THR A 146 -2.91 14.37 -4.17
CA THR A 146 -3.56 14.19 -5.48
C THR A 146 -5.08 14.12 -5.35
N MET A 147 -5.61 13.41 -4.35
CA MET A 147 -7.05 13.30 -4.10
C MET A 147 -7.69 14.61 -3.63
N ASN A 148 -6.89 15.56 -3.13
CA ASN A 148 -7.31 16.92 -2.80
C ASN A 148 -7.00 17.93 -3.92
N ASN A 149 -6.80 17.45 -5.16
CA ASN A 149 -6.56 18.25 -6.36
C ASN A 149 -5.33 19.16 -6.28
N ILE A 150 -4.28 18.73 -5.57
CA ILE A 150 -2.98 19.43 -5.62
C ILE A 150 -2.30 19.14 -6.95
N ASP A 151 -1.93 20.21 -7.66
CA ASP A 151 -1.21 20.12 -8.93
C ASP A 151 0.12 19.38 -8.77
N LYS A 152 0.51 18.65 -9.80
CA LYS A 152 1.74 17.86 -9.85
C LYS A 152 3.01 18.67 -9.53
N ASP A 153 3.07 19.94 -9.97
CA ASP A 153 4.21 20.84 -9.70
C ASP A 153 4.34 21.21 -8.21
N LYS A 154 3.22 21.23 -7.48
CA LYS A 154 3.17 21.56 -6.06
C LYS A 154 3.30 20.33 -5.16
N LEU A 155 3.00 19.15 -5.70
CA LEU A 155 2.98 17.86 -4.98
C LEU A 155 4.31 17.57 -4.27
N PHE A 156 5.43 18.00 -4.86
CA PHE A 156 6.78 17.69 -4.40
C PHE A 156 7.44 18.77 -3.55
N ASN A 157 6.73 19.87 -3.27
CA ASN A 157 7.23 20.95 -2.39
C ASN A 157 6.82 20.72 -0.92
N LEU A 158 6.22 19.58 -0.60
CA LEU A 158 5.87 19.17 0.76
C LEU A 158 7.15 18.71 1.49
N GLU A 159 7.45 19.31 2.64
CA GLU A 159 8.69 19.08 3.40
C GLU A 159 8.78 17.67 4.03
N ILE A 160 9.28 16.65 3.32
CA ILE A 160 9.60 15.32 3.91
C ILE A 160 10.88 14.65 3.33
N ALA A 161 12.06 14.95 3.92
CA ALA A 161 13.36 14.25 3.74
C ALA A 161 13.93 14.09 2.29
N ASN A 162 15.10 13.45 2.10
CA ASN A 162 15.92 13.51 0.85
C ASN A 162 15.18 13.16 -0.48
N ILE A 163 14.16 12.28 -0.48
CA ILE A 163 13.29 12.10 -1.66
C ILE A 163 12.43 13.35 -1.88
N ALA A 164 11.86 13.96 -0.83
CA ALA A 164 11.25 15.28 -0.96
C ALA A 164 12.25 16.41 -1.26
N LYS A 165 13.56 16.20 -1.08
CA LYS A 165 14.58 17.11 -1.64
C LYS A 165 14.72 16.94 -3.16
N GLY A 166 13.98 16.02 -3.78
CA GLY A 166 13.82 15.93 -5.23
C GLY A 166 14.86 15.08 -5.94
N SER A 167 15.46 14.06 -5.30
CA SER A 167 16.46 13.19 -5.96
C SER A 167 15.94 12.50 -7.24
N PHE A 168 14.62 12.27 -7.30
CA PHE A 168 13.93 11.71 -8.47
C PHE A 168 13.79 12.71 -9.64
N LYS A 169 14.00 14.02 -9.44
CA LYS A 169 13.88 15.06 -10.50
C LYS A 169 15.13 15.05 -11.38
N ASN A 170 15.30 13.96 -12.12
CA ASN A 170 16.47 13.71 -12.97
C ASN A 170 16.02 13.41 -14.40
N GLU A 171 16.43 14.23 -15.36
CA GLU A 171 16.03 14.08 -16.77
C GLU A 171 16.62 12.83 -17.44
N LYS A 172 17.73 12.29 -16.93
CA LYS A 172 18.46 11.17 -17.53
C LYS A 172 17.95 9.79 -17.10
N GLY A 173 16.98 9.72 -16.19
CA GLY A 173 16.36 8.46 -15.76
C GLY A 173 17.38 7.38 -15.38
N TYR A 174 17.36 6.25 -16.10
CA TYR A 174 18.30 5.15 -15.88
C TYR A 174 19.77 5.59 -16.04
N ASP A 175 20.11 6.36 -17.07
CA ASP A 175 21.48 6.88 -17.26
C ASP A 175 21.86 7.92 -16.20
N GLY A 176 20.86 8.52 -15.55
CA GLY A 176 20.99 9.40 -14.40
C GLY A 176 21.16 8.68 -13.05
N GLY A 177 21.12 7.35 -13.02
CA GLY A 177 21.27 6.54 -11.81
C GLY A 177 19.96 6.10 -11.13
N ILE A 178 18.80 6.43 -11.70
CA ILE A 178 17.51 5.96 -11.18
C ILE A 178 17.40 4.43 -11.36
N ARG A 179 17.08 3.71 -10.28
CA ARG A 179 16.99 2.24 -10.28
C ARG A 179 15.76 1.78 -9.53
N GLY A 180 14.90 0.97 -10.15
CA GLY A 180 13.72 0.38 -9.53
C GLY A 180 14.06 -0.91 -8.78
N LYS A 181 14.97 -0.88 -7.81
CA LYS A 181 15.43 -2.09 -7.09
C LYS A 181 14.54 -2.41 -5.88
N GLY A 182 14.69 -3.63 -5.35
CA GLY A 182 13.95 -4.15 -4.20
C GLY A 182 14.02 -3.33 -2.90
N TYR A 183 14.92 -2.36 -2.79
CA TYR A 183 15.00 -1.43 -1.66
C TYR A 183 13.95 -0.33 -1.77
N VAL A 184 13.21 -0.06 -0.69
CA VAL A 184 12.04 0.83 -0.69
C VAL A 184 12.33 2.23 -1.21
N VAL A 185 13.49 2.81 -0.87
CA VAL A 185 13.89 4.15 -1.31
C VAL A 185 14.10 4.19 -2.83
N ASN A 186 14.76 3.17 -3.39
CA ASN A 186 15.04 3.10 -4.82
C ASN A 186 13.76 2.92 -5.64
N SER A 187 12.89 1.99 -5.23
CA SER A 187 11.59 1.78 -5.89
C SER A 187 10.70 3.02 -5.85
N LEU A 188 10.66 3.72 -4.71
CA LEU A 188 9.91 4.96 -4.58
C LEU A 188 10.48 6.06 -5.48
N GLU A 189 11.79 6.28 -5.46
CA GLU A 189 12.47 7.23 -6.34
C GLU A 189 12.17 6.96 -7.82
N ALA A 190 12.25 5.71 -8.26
CA ALA A 190 11.95 5.29 -9.62
C ALA A 190 10.49 5.57 -10.03
N ALA A 191 9.54 5.25 -9.16
CA ALA A 191 8.12 5.52 -9.43
C ALA A 191 7.80 7.02 -9.48
N LEU A 192 8.43 7.81 -8.59
CA LEU A 192 8.26 9.27 -8.59
C LEU A 192 8.94 9.94 -9.77
N TRP A 193 10.09 9.42 -10.22
CA TRP A 193 10.72 9.86 -11.46
C TRP A 193 9.78 9.66 -12.64
N ALA A 194 9.23 8.46 -12.82
CA ALA A 194 8.32 8.15 -13.92
C ALA A 194 7.06 9.02 -13.87
N PHE A 195 6.51 9.26 -12.67
CA PHE A 195 5.39 10.17 -12.50
C PHE A 195 5.77 11.61 -12.81
N TRP A 196 6.91 12.10 -12.34
CA TRP A 196 7.37 13.47 -12.56
C TRP A 196 7.68 13.76 -14.04
N SER A 197 8.36 12.85 -14.74
CA SER A 197 8.90 13.06 -16.09
C SER A 197 7.90 12.91 -17.24
N THR A 198 6.67 12.45 -16.97
CA THR A 198 5.66 12.12 -18.02
C THR A 198 4.36 12.89 -17.83
N GLN A 199 3.55 13.04 -18.88
CA GLN A 199 2.32 13.85 -18.81
C GLN A 199 1.03 13.04 -18.86
N SER A 200 1.11 11.74 -19.13
CA SER A 200 -0.04 10.83 -19.12
C SER A 200 0.23 9.57 -18.30
N PHE A 201 -0.86 8.84 -17.97
CA PHE A 201 -0.76 7.58 -17.24
C PHE A 201 0.05 6.52 -18.01
N ASP A 202 -0.16 6.43 -19.32
CA ASP A 202 0.46 5.42 -20.17
C ASP A 202 1.94 5.69 -20.42
N GLU A 203 2.32 6.94 -20.69
CA GLU A 203 3.72 7.34 -20.80
C GLU A 203 4.50 6.99 -19.54
N GLY A 204 3.98 7.36 -18.36
CA GLY A 204 4.66 7.08 -17.11
C GLY A 204 4.65 5.62 -16.70
N ALA A 205 3.60 4.87 -17.02
CA ALA A 205 3.58 3.43 -16.80
C ALA A 205 4.65 2.73 -17.65
N LEU A 206 4.76 3.09 -18.93
CA LEU A 206 5.81 2.58 -19.82
C LEU A 206 7.20 3.01 -19.35
N ALA A 207 7.37 4.26 -18.91
CA ALA A 207 8.64 4.74 -18.35
C ALA A 207 9.05 3.94 -17.11
N ALA A 208 8.12 3.70 -16.18
CA ALA A 208 8.36 2.91 -14.97
C ALA A 208 8.76 1.46 -15.28
N VAL A 209 8.14 0.83 -16.28
CA VAL A 209 8.48 -0.54 -16.71
C VAL A 209 9.82 -0.57 -17.44
N ASN A 210 10.10 0.41 -18.30
CA ASN A 210 11.32 0.46 -19.10
C ASN A 210 12.59 0.81 -18.31
N LEU A 211 12.47 1.23 -17.04
CA LEU A 211 13.62 1.32 -16.12
C LEU A 211 14.28 -0.05 -15.85
N GLY A 212 13.58 -1.15 -16.09
CA GLY A 212 14.08 -2.49 -15.76
C GLY A 212 14.08 -2.76 -14.25
N ASP A 213 14.96 -3.67 -13.81
CA ASP A 213 15.05 -4.14 -12.42
C ASP A 213 13.71 -4.76 -11.92
N ASP A 214 13.16 -4.28 -10.80
CA ASP A 214 11.86 -4.70 -10.26
C ASP A 214 10.73 -3.88 -10.91
N THR A 215 10.49 -4.17 -12.19
CA THR A 215 9.52 -3.48 -13.04
C THR A 215 8.10 -3.58 -12.51
N GLY A 216 7.71 -4.76 -12.05
CA GLY A 216 6.36 -5.03 -11.53
C GLY A 216 6.03 -4.17 -10.31
N THR A 217 6.95 -4.09 -9.34
CA THR A 217 6.75 -3.25 -8.15
C THR A 217 6.82 -1.78 -8.50
N THR A 218 7.81 -1.35 -9.29
CA THR A 218 7.96 0.06 -9.69
C THR A 218 6.70 0.56 -10.41
N ALA A 219 6.18 -0.20 -11.38
CA ALA A 219 4.96 0.14 -12.10
C ALA A 219 3.71 0.13 -11.20
N ALA A 220 3.63 -0.77 -10.20
CA ALA A 220 2.55 -0.78 -9.22
C ALA A 220 2.57 0.44 -8.30
N ILE A 221 3.75 0.91 -7.87
CA ILE A 221 3.90 2.15 -7.09
C ILE A 221 3.59 3.37 -7.98
N TYR A 222 4.04 3.40 -9.22
CA TYR A 222 3.66 4.46 -10.15
C TYR A 222 2.13 4.50 -10.34
N GLY A 223 1.50 3.37 -10.69
CA GLY A 223 0.10 3.31 -11.08
C GLY A 223 -0.88 3.70 -9.98
N GLN A 224 -0.51 3.48 -8.71
CA GLN A 224 -1.27 3.93 -7.55
C GLN A 224 -1.34 5.47 -7.47
N LEU A 225 -0.22 6.18 -7.65
CA LEU A 225 -0.16 7.64 -7.59
C LEU A 225 -0.72 8.28 -8.86
N ALA A 226 -0.26 7.80 -10.02
CA ALA A 226 -0.72 8.29 -11.31
C ALA A 226 -2.22 8.04 -11.52
N GLY A 227 -2.74 6.89 -11.08
CA GLY A 227 -4.18 6.60 -11.14
C GLY A 227 -5.02 7.51 -10.25
N ALA A 228 -4.50 7.92 -9.09
CA ALA A 228 -5.16 8.90 -8.23
C ALA A 228 -5.14 10.31 -8.84
N TYR A 229 -4.05 10.69 -9.52
CA TYR A 229 -3.88 11.99 -10.17
C TYR A 229 -4.67 12.13 -11.48
N TYR A 230 -4.45 11.23 -12.45
CA TYR A 230 -5.08 11.31 -13.78
C TYR A 230 -6.53 10.80 -13.79
N GLY A 231 -6.90 9.97 -12.81
CA GLY A 231 -8.23 9.40 -12.70
C GLY A 231 -8.49 8.21 -13.63
N TYR A 232 -9.56 7.48 -13.33
CA TYR A 232 -9.90 6.21 -14.00
C TYR A 232 -10.14 6.34 -15.52
N HIS A 233 -10.68 7.48 -15.96
CA HIS A 233 -11.02 7.71 -17.37
C HIS A 233 -9.81 8.04 -18.24
N ALA A 234 -8.67 8.40 -17.64
CA ALA A 234 -7.42 8.64 -18.36
C ALA A 234 -6.63 7.33 -18.62
N LEU A 235 -7.07 6.20 -18.07
CA LEU A 235 -6.38 4.92 -18.23
C LEU A 235 -6.65 4.33 -19.63
N PRO A 236 -5.65 3.76 -20.33
CA PRO A 236 -5.85 3.15 -21.63
C PRO A 236 -6.89 2.02 -21.58
N GLN A 237 -7.92 2.13 -22.44
CA GLN A 237 -9.04 1.19 -22.43
C GLN A 237 -8.59 -0.23 -22.78
N GLU A 238 -7.62 -0.38 -23.69
CA GLU A 238 -7.03 -1.67 -24.07
C GLU A 238 -6.40 -2.37 -22.86
N TRP A 239 -5.65 -1.65 -22.04
CA TRP A 239 -5.04 -2.20 -20.82
C TRP A 239 -6.10 -2.57 -19.79
N LEU A 240 -7.10 -1.70 -19.59
CA LEU A 240 -8.23 -1.99 -18.71
C LEU A 240 -9.02 -3.24 -19.13
N ASN A 241 -9.06 -3.58 -20.41
CA ASN A 241 -9.75 -4.77 -20.89
C ASN A 241 -9.02 -6.07 -20.51
N CYS A 242 -7.72 -6.00 -20.26
CA CYS A 242 -6.90 -7.14 -19.85
C CYS A 242 -6.86 -7.36 -18.32
N VAL A 243 -7.38 -6.43 -17.51
CA VAL A 243 -7.34 -6.54 -16.06
C VAL A 243 -8.31 -7.61 -15.57
N TYR A 244 -7.75 -8.70 -15.02
CA TYR A 244 -8.52 -9.75 -14.37
C TYR A 244 -9.41 -9.19 -13.25
N SER A 245 -10.66 -9.66 -13.17
CA SER A 245 -11.63 -9.24 -12.15
C SER A 245 -11.85 -7.73 -12.03
N LYS A 246 -11.66 -6.96 -13.12
CA LYS A 246 -11.91 -5.51 -13.17
C LYS A 246 -13.24 -5.09 -12.52
N GLY A 247 -14.33 -5.82 -12.77
CA GLY A 247 -15.63 -5.52 -12.19
C GLY A 247 -15.63 -5.53 -10.65
N PHE A 248 -15.04 -6.57 -10.06
CA PHE A 248 -14.86 -6.68 -8.61
C PHE A 248 -14.00 -5.54 -8.05
N ILE A 249 -12.87 -5.24 -8.68
CA ILE A 249 -11.97 -4.15 -8.26
C ILE A 249 -12.73 -2.82 -8.26
N LYS A 250 -13.52 -2.53 -9.30
CA LYS A 250 -14.36 -1.32 -9.38
C LYS A 250 -15.38 -1.24 -8.25
N CYS A 251 -16.05 -2.36 -7.93
CA CYS A 251 -17.00 -2.40 -6.80
C CYS A 251 -16.28 -2.10 -5.48
N LEU A 252 -15.11 -2.71 -5.25
CA LEU A 252 -14.33 -2.48 -4.05
C LEU A 252 -13.88 -1.01 -3.94
N CYS A 253 -13.43 -0.38 -5.03
CA CYS A 253 -13.10 1.04 -5.05
C CYS A 253 -14.30 1.93 -4.71
N LYS A 254 -15.51 1.59 -5.19
CA LYS A 254 -16.73 2.32 -4.84
C LYS A 254 -17.04 2.22 -3.34
N TRP A 255 -16.85 1.04 -2.74
CA TRP A 255 -17.02 0.87 -1.29
C TRP A 255 -15.96 1.62 -0.49
N ILE A 256 -14.70 1.64 -0.92
CA ILE A 256 -13.66 2.48 -0.29
C ILE A 256 -14.11 3.95 -0.28
N ALA A 257 -14.56 4.47 -1.43
CA ALA A 257 -15.00 5.85 -1.54
C ALA A 257 -16.22 6.15 -0.67
N TYR A 258 -17.19 5.23 -0.64
CA TYR A 258 -18.41 5.35 0.16
C TYR A 258 -18.11 5.29 1.66
N GLU A 259 -17.54 4.21 2.16
CA GLU A 259 -17.25 4.03 3.59
C GLU A 259 -16.28 5.09 4.12
N GLY A 260 -15.24 5.42 3.34
CA GLY A 260 -14.31 6.51 3.68
C GLY A 260 -14.96 7.89 3.75
N SER A 261 -16.08 8.12 3.04
CA SER A 261 -16.87 9.35 3.14
C SER A 261 -17.78 9.43 4.36
N GLN A 262 -18.08 8.28 4.99
CA GLN A 262 -18.91 8.23 6.19
C GLN A 262 -18.14 8.59 7.46
N LEU A 263 -16.80 8.54 7.42
CA LEU A 263 -15.97 8.90 8.56
C LEU A 263 -16.01 10.40 8.84
N ARG A 264 -16.61 10.75 9.97
CA ARG A 264 -16.48 12.07 10.60
C ARG A 264 -15.49 11.93 11.75
N PHE A 265 -14.38 12.66 11.66
CA PHE A 265 -13.53 12.89 12.81
C PHE A 265 -14.04 14.20 13.41
N ASP A 266 -14.81 14.09 14.49
CA ASP A 266 -15.20 15.26 15.27
C ASP A 266 -13.92 15.80 15.93
N TYR A 267 -13.49 17.00 15.53
CA TYR A 267 -12.37 17.73 16.12
C TYR A 267 -12.86 18.62 17.26
#